data_AF-A0A1A7QG23-F1
#
_entry.id   AF-A0A1A7QG23-F1
#
_cell.length_a   1.000
_cell.length_b   1.000
_cell.length_c   1.000
_cell.angle_alpha   90.00
_cell.angle_beta   90.00
_cell.angle_gamma   90.00
#
_symmetry.space_group_name_H-M   'P 1'
#
loop_
_entity.id
_entity.type
_entity.pdbx_description
1 polymer ?
#
loop_
_entity_poly.entity_id
_entity_poly.type
_entity_poly.pdbx_seq_one_letter_code
_entity_poly.pdbx_strand_id
1 'polypeptide(L)'
;MIAGIYHPKFIAHWPPSAPIPRREGREAVERGVRSVRIGFPDWTEHVEDIFAADDRVADRFRSTGTHEGNFAGIPASGNKIDFMELGLYRIIDGLIIEQWCLFDEIGRLRQMGVNSEQAARAVLGN
;
A
#
# COMPACT_ATOMS: atom_id res chain seq x y z
N MET A 1 -0.79 -4.30 16.85
CA MET A 1 -2.22 -4.64 17.00
C MET A 1 -3.03 -3.58 16.24
N ILE A 2 -3.74 -3.93 15.16
CA ILE A 2 -4.40 -2.95 14.27
C ILE A 2 -5.49 -2.13 14.99
N ALA A 3 -6.14 -2.73 15.99
CA ALA A 3 -7.19 -2.07 16.77
C ALA A 3 -6.74 -0.83 17.57
N GLY A 4 -5.46 -0.74 17.94
CA GLY A 4 -4.89 0.42 18.66
C GLY A 4 -4.38 1.53 17.74
N ILE A 5 -4.49 1.36 16.42
CA ILE A 5 -3.95 2.29 15.41
C ILE A 5 -5.07 2.80 14.50
N TYR A 6 -6.00 1.92 14.09
CA TYR A 6 -7.07 2.26 13.15
C TYR A 6 -8.44 2.33 13.83
N HIS A 7 -9.24 3.31 13.44
CA HIS A 7 -10.63 3.47 13.88
C HIS A 7 -11.52 2.35 13.30
N PRO A 8 -12.58 1.87 13.99
CA PRO A 8 -13.47 0.83 13.45
C PRO A 8 -14.14 1.20 12.11
N LYS A 9 -14.45 2.49 11.94
CA LYS A 9 -15.02 3.09 10.72
C LYS A 9 -13.96 3.62 9.74
N PHE A 10 -12.74 3.08 9.79
CA PHE A 10 -11.64 3.50 8.93
C PHE A 10 -12.00 3.39 7.44
N ILE A 11 -11.54 4.34 6.63
CA ILE A 11 -11.66 4.32 5.16
C ILE A 11 -10.28 4.58 4.53
N ALA A 12 -9.85 3.70 3.64
CA ALA A 12 -8.68 3.94 2.79
C ALA A 12 -9.10 4.26 1.35
N HIS A 13 -8.44 5.26 0.78
CA HIS A 13 -8.57 5.71 -0.60
C HIS A 13 -7.27 5.42 -1.34
N TRP A 14 -7.37 4.61 -2.38
CA TRP A 14 -6.28 4.27 -3.29
C TRP A 14 -6.51 4.98 -4.63
N PRO A 15 -5.49 5.07 -5.50
CA PRO A 15 -5.67 5.64 -6.83
C PRO A 15 -6.81 4.93 -7.59
N PRO A 16 -7.55 5.63 -8.47
CA PRO A 16 -8.64 5.02 -9.25
C PRO A 16 -8.21 3.81 -10.09
N SER A 17 -6.92 3.70 -10.41
CA SER A 17 -6.33 2.55 -11.11
C SER A 17 -6.17 1.29 -10.25
N ALA A 18 -6.37 1.37 -8.93
CA ALA A 18 -6.32 0.20 -8.06
C ALA A 18 -7.56 -0.69 -8.29
N PRO A 19 -7.44 -2.04 -8.21
CA PRO A 19 -8.60 -2.93 -8.36
C PRO A 19 -9.71 -2.68 -7.33
N ILE A 20 -9.33 -2.22 -6.13
CA ILE A 20 -10.25 -1.84 -5.06
C ILE A 20 -9.83 -0.46 -4.54
N PRO A 21 -10.35 0.64 -5.13
CA PRO A 21 -9.96 2.01 -4.79
C PRO A 21 -10.42 2.45 -3.40
N ARG A 22 -11.50 1.88 -2.87
CA ARG A 22 -12.03 2.20 -1.54
C ARG A 22 -12.09 0.96 -0.67
N ARG A 23 -11.50 1.04 0.52
CA ARG A 23 -11.46 -0.07 1.49
C ARG A 23 -11.93 0.41 2.86
N GLU A 24 -12.67 -0.43 3.57
CA GLU A 24 -13.34 -0.03 4.82
C GLU A 24 -13.07 -0.98 5.96
N GLY A 25 -12.95 -0.38 7.16
CA GLY A 25 -12.81 -1.09 8.42
C GLY A 25 -11.42 -1.72 8.62
N ARG A 26 -11.20 -2.15 9.86
CA ARG A 26 -9.92 -2.76 10.29
C ARG A 26 -9.60 -4.04 9.54
N GLU A 27 -10.61 -4.83 9.19
CA GLU A 27 -10.41 -6.07 8.45
C GLU A 27 -9.79 -5.82 7.07
N ALA A 28 -10.10 -4.70 6.42
CA ALA A 28 -9.49 -4.39 5.14
C ALA A 28 -8.00 -4.04 5.27
N VAL A 29 -7.61 -3.41 6.38
CA VAL A 29 -6.19 -3.21 6.74
C VAL A 29 -5.51 -4.55 6.98
N GLU A 30 -6.12 -5.43 7.78
CA GLU A 30 -5.59 -6.77 8.06
C GLU A 30 -5.38 -7.60 6.79
N ARG A 31 -6.36 -7.59 5.88
CA ARG A 31 -6.24 -8.26 4.58
C ARG A 31 -5.11 -7.68 3.74
N GLY A 32 -4.97 -6.35 3.72
CA GLY A 32 -3.87 -5.67 3.01
C GLY A 32 -2.51 -6.07 3.55
N VAL A 33 -2.30 -5.95 4.86
CA VAL A 33 -1.04 -6.32 5.54
C VAL A 33 -0.72 -7.80 5.29
N ARG A 34 -1.71 -8.68 5.41
CA ARG A 34 -1.54 -10.12 5.14
C ARG A 34 -1.13 -10.37 3.68
N SER A 35 -1.77 -9.69 2.73
CA SER A 35 -1.43 -9.83 1.30
C SER A 35 0.00 -9.39 1.02
N VAL A 36 0.45 -8.27 1.60
CA VAL A 36 1.83 -7.80 1.46
C VAL A 36 2.81 -8.82 2.06
N ARG A 37 2.55 -9.30 3.28
CA ARG A 37 3.42 -10.30 3.94
C ARG A 37 3.48 -11.65 3.23
N ILE A 38 2.42 -12.03 2.50
CA ILE A 38 2.43 -13.23 1.65
C ILE A 38 3.32 -13.01 0.42
N GLY A 39 3.19 -11.87 -0.25
CA GLY A 39 3.99 -11.56 -1.44
C GLY A 39 5.46 -11.27 -1.14
N PHE A 40 5.71 -10.62 0.01
CA PHE A 40 7.00 -10.09 0.44
C PHE A 40 7.24 -10.43 1.93
N PRO A 41 7.73 -11.62 2.26
CA PRO A 41 7.94 -12.05 3.64
C PRO A 41 8.89 -11.14 4.43
N ASP A 42 9.87 -10.55 3.74
CA ASP A 42 10.88 -9.62 4.26
C ASP A 42 10.49 -8.13 4.11
N TRP A 43 9.20 -7.82 3.93
CA TRP A 43 8.71 -6.44 3.76
C TRP A 43 9.16 -5.50 4.89
N THR A 44 9.73 -4.37 4.49
CA THR A 44 10.10 -3.27 5.38
C THR A 44 9.70 -1.91 4.80
N GLU A 45 9.36 -1.00 5.70
CA GLU A 45 9.02 0.40 5.38
C GLU A 45 9.92 1.30 6.21
N HIS A 46 10.50 2.31 5.56
CA HIS A 46 11.33 3.32 6.19
C HIS A 46 10.66 4.69 5.99
N VAL A 47 10.28 5.34 7.09
CA VAL A 47 9.71 6.70 7.04
C VAL A 47 10.84 7.67 6.72
N GLU A 48 10.72 8.34 5.57
CA GLU A 48 11.67 9.35 5.12
C GLU A 48 11.30 10.73 5.67
N ASP A 49 10.02 11.10 5.58
CA ASP A 49 9.50 12.36 6.11
C ASP A 49 8.15 12.12 6.79
N ILE A 50 7.85 12.92 7.81
CA ILE A 50 6.54 12.96 8.45
C ILE A 50 6.21 14.39 8.87
N PHE A 51 4.99 14.82 8.54
CA PHE A 51 4.46 16.14 8.88
C PHE A 51 3.08 15.97 9.50
N ALA A 52 2.77 16.79 10.50
CA ALA A 52 1.45 16.80 11.13
C ALA A 52 0.92 18.22 11.20
N ALA A 53 -0.37 18.38 10.91
CA ALA A 53 -1.11 19.62 11.03
C ALA A 53 -2.56 19.30 11.39
N ASP A 54 -3.08 19.93 12.44
CA ASP A 54 -4.43 19.71 12.96
C ASP A 54 -4.73 18.21 13.20
N ASP A 55 -5.72 17.67 12.49
CA ASP A 55 -6.15 16.26 12.53
C ASP A 55 -5.53 15.43 11.40
N ARG A 56 -4.50 15.94 10.71
CA ARG A 56 -3.84 15.28 9.58
C ARG A 56 -2.38 14.95 9.86
N VAL A 57 -1.95 13.82 9.31
CA VAL A 57 -0.55 13.41 9.22
C VAL A 57 -0.26 13.10 7.76
N ALA A 58 0.84 13.58 7.22
CA ALA A 58 1.35 13.19 5.92
C ALA A 58 2.72 12.53 6.11
N ASP A 59 2.98 11.45 5.41
CA ASP A 59 4.29 10.82 5.37
C ASP A 59 4.74 10.53 3.95
N ARG A 60 6.06 10.41 3.83
CA ARG A 60 6.73 9.85 2.68
C ARG A 60 7.57 8.69 3.18
N PHE A 61 7.37 7.50 2.65
CA PHE A 61 8.12 6.32 3.10
C PHE A 61 8.62 5.49 1.92
N ARG A 62 9.73 4.81 2.15
CA ARG A 62 10.34 3.89 1.20
C ARG A 62 10.00 2.46 1.61
N SER A 63 9.44 1.71 0.67
CA SER A 63 9.03 0.33 0.87
C SER A 63 9.96 -0.61 0.12
N THR A 64 10.43 -1.66 0.80
CA THR A 64 11.32 -2.67 0.20
C THR A 64 10.91 -4.09 0.59
N GLY A 65 11.22 -5.04 -0.30
CA GLY A 65 11.01 -6.47 -0.05
C GLY A 65 11.40 -7.34 -1.25
N THR A 66 11.43 -8.64 -1.06
CA THR A 66 11.70 -9.66 -2.08
C THR A 66 10.39 -10.33 -2.47
N HIS A 67 10.07 -10.34 -3.77
CA HIS A 67 8.82 -10.91 -4.29
C HIS A 67 8.87 -12.44 -4.33
N GLU A 68 8.63 -13.07 -3.18
CA GLU A 68 8.76 -14.53 -2.95
C GLU A 68 7.42 -15.27 -2.96
N GLY A 69 6.30 -14.56 -2.85
CA GLY A 69 4.96 -15.15 -2.91
C GLY A 69 4.08 -14.48 -3.94
N ASN A 70 2.89 -15.06 -4.18
CA ASN A 70 1.90 -14.46 -5.07
C ASN A 70 1.39 -13.13 -4.48
N PHE A 71 1.48 -12.05 -5.25
CA PHE A 71 0.94 -10.75 -4.89
C PHE A 71 -0.04 -10.24 -5.95
N ALA A 72 -1.30 -10.03 -5.57
CA ALA A 72 -2.36 -9.54 -6.46
C ALA A 72 -2.53 -10.37 -7.77
N GLY A 73 -2.25 -11.68 -7.72
CA GLY A 73 -2.34 -12.57 -8.89
C GLY A 73 -1.06 -12.64 -9.72
N ILE A 74 -0.02 -11.91 -9.34
CA ILE A 74 1.30 -11.94 -9.97
C ILE A 74 2.15 -12.99 -9.23
N PRO A 75 2.59 -14.06 -9.92
CA PRO A 75 3.46 -15.06 -9.32
C PRO A 75 4.79 -14.47 -8.85
N ALA A 76 5.38 -15.09 -7.83
CA ALA A 76 6.68 -14.72 -7.29
C ALA A 76 7.74 -14.62 -8.40
N SER A 77 8.43 -13.48 -8.44
CA SER A 77 9.50 -13.23 -9.42
C SER A 77 10.90 -13.48 -8.87
N GLY A 78 11.05 -13.53 -7.55
CA GLY A 78 12.36 -13.57 -6.87
C GLY A 78 13.11 -12.22 -6.86
N ASN A 79 12.58 -11.19 -7.52
CA ASN A 79 13.20 -9.88 -7.56
C ASN A 79 13.00 -9.12 -6.25
N LYS A 80 14.00 -8.29 -5.92
CA LYS A 80 13.83 -7.23 -4.93
C LYS A 80 13.05 -6.07 -5.54
N ILE A 81 12.19 -5.48 -4.72
CA ILE A 81 11.48 -4.25 -5.05
C ILE A 81 11.83 -3.15 -4.06
N ASP A 82 11.80 -1.92 -4.57
CA ASP A 82 12.18 -0.71 -3.87
C ASP A 82 11.44 0.47 -4.51
N PHE A 83 10.53 1.09 -3.77
CA PHE A 83 9.72 2.17 -4.28
C PHE A 83 9.27 3.14 -3.19
N MET A 84 8.87 4.33 -3.62
CA MET A 84 8.40 5.40 -2.74
C MET A 84 6.88 5.40 -2.66
N GLU A 85 6.38 5.71 -1.47
CA GLU A 85 4.97 5.88 -1.15
C GLU A 85 4.75 7.23 -0.45
N LEU A 86 3.52 7.74 -0.59
CA LEU A 86 2.99 8.87 0.14
C LEU A 86 1.69 8.45 0.80
N GLY A 87 1.60 8.71 2.11
CA GLY A 87 0.39 8.57 2.89
C GLY A 87 -0.10 9.94 3.36
N LEU A 88 -1.42 10.16 3.27
CA LEU A 88 -2.11 11.19 4.03
C LEU A 88 -3.11 10.50 4.94
N TYR A 89 -3.14 10.88 6.20
CA TYR A 89 -3.98 10.27 7.22
C TYR A 89 -4.81 11.33 7.90
N ARG A 90 -6.05 10.98 8.25
CA ARG A 90 -6.89 11.71 9.20
C ARG A 90 -6.97 10.95 10.51
N ILE A 91 -6.79 11.67 11.61
CA ILE A 91 -6.81 11.12 12.97
C ILE A 91 -8.07 11.61 13.70
N ILE A 92 -8.74 10.71 14.43
CA ILE A 92 -9.80 11.04 15.37
C ILE A 92 -9.64 10.15 16.60
N ASP A 93 -9.79 10.71 17.80
CA ASP A 93 -9.66 9.98 19.07
C ASP A 93 -8.35 9.17 19.19
N GLY A 94 -7.25 9.70 18.62
CA GLY A 94 -5.95 9.04 18.60
C GLY A 94 -5.83 7.88 17.61
N LEU A 95 -6.82 7.66 16.74
CA LEU A 95 -6.88 6.58 15.76
C LEU A 95 -6.97 7.10 14.33
N ILE A 96 -6.39 6.38 13.38
CA ILE A 96 -6.52 6.67 11.94
C ILE A 96 -7.96 6.33 11.50
N ILE A 97 -8.72 7.35 11.12
CA ILE A 97 -10.09 7.21 10.57
C ILE A 97 -10.11 7.23 9.05
N GLU A 98 -9.12 7.84 8.41
CA GLU A 98 -9.06 7.95 6.96
C GLU A 98 -7.63 7.94 6.46
N GLN A 99 -7.39 7.35 5.29
CA GLN A 99 -6.08 7.31 4.65
C GLN A 99 -6.24 7.53 3.14
N TRP A 100 -5.35 8.31 2.53
CA TRP A 100 -5.17 8.41 1.09
C TRP A 100 -3.76 7.93 0.75
N CYS A 101 -3.65 6.95 -0.15
CA CYS A 101 -2.38 6.33 -0.54
C CYS A 101 -2.03 6.69 -1.98
N LEU A 102 -0.75 6.96 -2.23
CA LEU A 102 -0.20 7.08 -3.58
C LEU A 102 1.22 6.52 -3.63
N PHE A 103 1.55 5.79 -4.67
CA PHE A 103 2.85 5.15 -4.84
C PHE A 103 3.13 4.85 -6.31
N ASP A 104 4.40 4.59 -6.65
CA ASP A 104 4.82 4.26 -8.01
C ASP A 104 4.44 2.83 -8.41
N GLU A 105 3.16 2.62 -8.73
CA GLU A 105 2.62 1.31 -9.07
C GLU A 105 3.27 0.73 -10.35
N ILE A 106 3.55 1.58 -11.35
CA ILE A 106 4.19 1.13 -12.60
C ILE A 106 5.62 0.68 -12.32
N GLY A 107 6.39 1.46 -11.57
CA GLY A 107 7.74 1.09 -11.15
C GLY A 107 7.75 -0.20 -10.34
N ARG A 108 6.81 -0.36 -9.41
CA ARG A 108 6.67 -1.58 -8.59
C ARG A 108 6.34 -2.81 -9.44
N LEU A 109 5.37 -2.70 -10.36
CA LEU A 109 5.00 -3.79 -11.29
C LEU A 109 6.19 -4.23 -12.16
N ARG A 110 6.96 -3.28 -12.69
CA ARG A 110 8.17 -3.58 -13.47
C ARG A 110 9.21 -4.32 -12.65
N GLN A 111 9.42 -3.93 -11.39
CA GLN A 111 10.36 -4.62 -10.50
C GLN A 111 9.89 -6.04 -10.15
N MET A 112 8.58 -6.29 -10.11
CA MET A 112 8.01 -7.63 -9.99
C MET A 112 8.07 -8.46 -11.29
N GLY A 113 8.73 -7.97 -12.35
CA GLY A 113 8.88 -8.68 -13.62
C GLY A 113 7.68 -8.59 -14.56
N VAL A 114 6.70 -7.73 -14.25
CA VAL A 114 5.57 -7.47 -15.15
C VAL A 114 6.06 -6.58 -16.30
N ASN A 115 5.95 -7.08 -17.53
CA ASN A 115 6.38 -6.30 -18.69
C ASN A 115 5.46 -5.08 -18.92
N SER A 116 5.95 -4.07 -19.64
CA SER A 116 5.24 -2.79 -19.83
C SER A 116 3.83 -2.94 -20.43
N GLU A 117 3.61 -3.96 -21.26
CA GLU A 117 2.31 -4.24 -21.88
C GLU A 117 1.34 -4.86 -20.87
N GLN A 118 1.80 -5.81 -20.06
CA GLN A 118 1.04 -6.40 -18.94
C GLN A 118 0.78 -5.37 -17.83
N ALA A 119 1.74 -4.51 -17.52
CA ALA A 119 1.62 -3.45 -16.52
C ALA A 119 0.61 -2.38 -16.97
N ALA A 120 0.61 -2.01 -18.26
CA ALA A 120 -0.39 -1.12 -18.82
C ALA A 120 -1.80 -1.72 -18.70
N ARG A 121 -2.00 -3.01 -19.02
CA ARG A 121 -3.31 -3.67 -18.86
C ARG A 121 -3.75 -3.78 -17.39
N ALA A 122 -2.83 -4.11 -16.50
CA ALA A 122 -3.11 -4.23 -15.07
C ALA A 122 -3.50 -2.90 -14.40
N VAL A 123 -2.98 -1.77 -14.90
CA VAL A 123 -3.22 -0.43 -14.36
C VAL A 123 -4.36 0.31 -15.06
N LEU A 124 -4.57 0.09 -16.37
CA LEU A 124 -5.52 0.85 -17.17
C LEU A 124 -6.86 0.13 -17.44
N GLY A 125 -6.95 -1.18 -17.15
CA GLY A 125 -8.21 -1.92 -17.20
C GLY A 125 -8.77 -2.20 -18.60
N ASN A 126 -7.94 -2.11 -19.64
CA ASN A 126 -8.24 -2.44 -21.03
C ASN A 126 -7.43 -3.63 -21.55
#